data_AF-A0A3L7T0G5-F1
#
_entry.id   AF-A0A3L7T0G5-F1
#
_cell.length_a   1.000
_cell.length_b   1.000
_cell.length_c   1.000
_cell.angle_alpha   90.00
_cell.angle_beta   90.00
_cell.angle_gamma   90.00
#
_symmetry.space_group_name_H-M   'P 1'
#
loop_
_entity.id
_entity.type
_entity.pdbx_description
1 polymer ?
#
loop_
_entity_poly.entity_id
_entity_poly.type
_entity_poly.pdbx_seq_one_letter_code
_entity_poly.pdbx_strand_id
1 'polypeptide(L)'
;MAAEKLKGQRMSLDRRNFIKLTAAIGAGSAFAGACASASKNKSQATVVLPSGMVTADDIANQLTEHLDKRGFTAHKPEPFVTGHAFNGGLQFDDNITSIRPATYVLQPAARVEDAQKRHTPGTLPIFTLFAIMTATDAKETACIDIMMNYLQAEVGLDPKRLSVTTTERARHLFAQFAAHGISTDRIRIRAWEEAQASGSGSGYFCPVGHPRAPSFESFSLEYTLSDGTELEIVECLYAGARHPVNVCFGVERLAMAHNDRAMLWSDMLPAFKKAVEEDAKARGLALPPGYYEILGISPAKA
;
A
#
# COMPACT_ATOMS: atom_id res chain seq x y z
N MET A 1 46.68 -43.88 -10.40
CA MET A 1 45.34 -44.13 -10.96
C MET A 1 44.45 -42.98 -10.49
N ALA A 2 44.32 -41.83 -11.15
CA ALA A 2 43.95 -41.57 -12.54
C ALA A 2 42.62 -42.21 -12.93
N ALA A 3 41.53 -41.43 -12.91
CA ALA A 3 40.61 -41.25 -14.05
C ALA A 3 39.51 -40.21 -13.71
N GLU A 4 39.64 -39.10 -14.42
CA GLU A 4 38.73 -37.97 -14.62
C GLU A 4 37.44 -38.35 -15.38
N LYS A 5 36.40 -37.51 -15.22
CA LYS A 5 35.55 -36.86 -16.27
C LYS A 5 34.03 -37.15 -16.36
N LEU A 6 33.32 -36.05 -16.09
CA LEU A 6 32.30 -35.37 -16.91
C LEU A 6 30.82 -35.82 -16.91
N LYS A 7 29.98 -34.80 -16.64
CA LYS A 7 28.60 -34.48 -17.09
C LYS A 7 27.52 -34.59 -15.99
N GLY A 8 26.71 -33.58 -15.71
CA GLY A 8 26.50 -32.34 -16.44
C GLY A 8 25.84 -31.24 -15.60
N GLN A 9 26.11 -30.02 -16.04
CA GLN A 9 25.26 -28.86 -15.86
C GLN A 9 23.81 -29.23 -16.22
N ARG A 10 22.86 -28.86 -15.38
CA ARG A 10 21.49 -28.58 -15.83
C ARG A 10 21.27 -27.07 -15.77
N MET A 11 21.67 -26.40 -16.84
CA MET A 11 20.87 -25.27 -17.34
C MET A 11 19.70 -25.85 -18.14
N SER A 12 18.49 -25.40 -17.85
CA SER A 12 17.31 -25.57 -18.71
C SER A 12 16.17 -24.78 -18.07
N LEU A 13 15.54 -23.77 -18.67
CA LEU A 13 15.67 -23.18 -19.98
C LEU A 13 14.91 -21.84 -19.91
N ASP A 14 15.50 -20.84 -20.54
CA ASP A 14 14.94 -19.55 -20.89
C ASP A 14 13.56 -19.73 -21.59
N ARG A 15 12.52 -19.04 -21.12
CA ARG A 15 11.30 -18.76 -21.90
C ARG A 15 11.12 -17.25 -21.99
N ARG A 16 11.98 -16.63 -22.80
CA ARG A 16 11.73 -15.31 -23.36
C ARG A 16 10.52 -15.34 -24.29
N ASN A 17 9.77 -14.23 -24.19
CA ASN A 17 8.99 -13.55 -25.23
C ASN A 17 7.65 -14.13 -25.67
N PHE A 18 6.59 -13.36 -25.39
CA PHE A 18 5.44 -13.03 -26.26
C PHE A 18 4.68 -11.93 -25.47
N ILE A 19 4.49 -10.68 -25.85
CA ILE A 19 4.42 -9.97 -27.15
C ILE A 19 4.95 -8.54 -26.95
N LYS A 20 5.76 -8.07 -27.91
CA LYS A 20 6.08 -6.64 -28.12
C LYS A 20 4.98 -5.99 -28.98
N LEU A 21 4.89 -4.67 -28.83
CA LEU A 21 4.41 -3.69 -29.81
C LEU A 21 2.90 -3.38 -29.80
N THR A 22 2.53 -2.16 -29.42
CA THR A 22 2.25 -1.09 -30.41
C THR A 22 2.51 0.28 -29.77
N ALA A 23 3.11 1.16 -30.56
CA ALA A 23 3.61 2.48 -30.21
C ALA A 23 2.52 3.56 -30.16
N ALA A 24 2.82 4.58 -29.35
CA ALA A 24 2.64 6.03 -29.57
C ALA A 24 1.39 6.55 -30.32
N ILE A 25 0.75 7.58 -29.74
CA ILE A 25 0.67 8.95 -30.30
C ILE A 25 0.23 9.89 -29.16
N GLY A 26 0.95 11.01 -29.02
CA GLY A 26 0.61 12.08 -28.09
C GLY A 26 -0.41 13.06 -28.66
N ALA A 27 -1.00 13.86 -27.77
CA ALA A 27 -1.43 15.22 -28.07
C ALA A 27 -1.52 15.99 -26.75
N GLY A 28 -0.82 17.12 -26.69
CA GLY A 28 -0.90 18.06 -25.58
C GLY A 28 -2.06 19.05 -25.73
N SER A 29 -2.02 20.01 -24.80
CA SER A 29 -2.84 21.21 -24.64
C SER A 29 -4.19 21.02 -23.92
N ALA A 30 -4.70 21.95 -23.10
CA ALA A 30 -4.18 23.07 -22.33
C ALA A 30 -5.42 23.73 -21.66
N PHE A 31 -5.24 24.25 -20.45
CA PHE A 31 -5.98 25.37 -19.82
C PHE A 31 -7.34 25.16 -19.11
N ALA A 32 -7.28 25.42 -17.78
CA ALA A 32 -8.11 26.27 -16.89
C ALA A 32 -9.65 26.19 -16.95
N GLY A 33 -10.40 26.29 -15.84
CA GLY A 33 -10.10 26.58 -14.45
C GLY A 33 -11.37 27.02 -13.70
N ALA A 34 -11.30 26.95 -12.37
CA ALA A 34 -12.10 27.64 -11.34
C ALA A 34 -13.59 27.27 -11.13
N CYS A 35 -13.90 26.76 -9.92
CA CYS A 35 -14.53 27.54 -8.84
C CYS A 35 -14.36 26.84 -7.47
N ALA A 36 -14.13 27.66 -6.43
CA ALA A 36 -13.83 27.33 -5.02
C ALA A 36 -14.99 26.59 -4.29
N SER A 37 -14.87 25.95 -3.12
CA SER A 37 -14.08 26.28 -1.91
C SER A 37 -14.10 25.15 -0.86
N ALA A 38 -12.95 24.81 -0.26
CA ALA A 38 -12.74 24.57 1.19
C ALA A 38 -11.22 24.48 1.50
N SER A 39 -10.77 25.19 2.53
CA SER A 39 -9.37 25.48 2.93
C SER A 39 -8.73 24.32 3.73
N LYS A 40 -7.41 24.04 3.79
CA LYS A 40 -6.16 24.40 3.09
C LYS A 40 -5.10 23.38 3.57
N ASN A 41 -4.11 23.08 2.73
CA ASN A 41 -3.04 22.08 2.84
C ASN A 41 -3.41 20.64 2.45
N LYS A 42 -3.74 20.43 1.17
CA LYS A 42 -3.45 19.17 0.49
C LYS A 42 -2.20 19.37 -0.38
N SER A 43 -1.02 19.06 0.17
CA SER A 43 0.13 18.73 -0.69
C SER A 43 0.01 17.26 -1.04
N GLN A 44 -0.86 16.96 -2.00
CA GLN A 44 -0.85 15.69 -2.71
C GLN A 44 -0.72 16.04 -4.18
N ALA A 45 0.27 15.44 -4.82
CA ALA A 45 0.51 15.67 -6.22
C ALA A 45 -0.39 14.76 -7.04
N THR A 46 -1.17 15.40 -7.90
CA THR A 46 -2.20 14.76 -8.71
C THR A 46 -1.59 14.05 -9.91
N VAL A 47 -1.80 12.75 -10.04
CA VAL A 47 -1.58 12.02 -11.29
C VAL A 47 -2.73 12.35 -12.24
N VAL A 48 -2.41 12.78 -13.46
CA VAL A 48 -3.42 13.04 -14.49
C VAL A 48 -3.86 11.72 -15.10
N LEU A 49 -5.00 11.21 -14.64
CA LEU A 49 -5.66 10.05 -15.25
C LEU A 49 -6.54 10.50 -16.45
N PRO A 50 -6.81 9.63 -17.44
CA PRO A 50 -7.85 9.85 -18.42
C PRO A 50 -9.18 10.27 -17.78
N SER A 51 -9.93 11.15 -18.45
CA SER A 51 -11.22 11.64 -17.98
C SER A 51 -12.16 10.47 -17.63
N GLY A 52 -12.77 10.53 -16.44
CA GLY A 52 -13.71 9.51 -15.94
C GLY A 52 -13.09 8.38 -15.10
N MET A 53 -11.76 8.33 -14.95
CA MET A 53 -11.12 7.39 -14.02
C MET A 53 -11.21 7.90 -12.58
N VAL A 54 -11.41 6.98 -11.64
CA VAL A 54 -11.42 7.26 -10.20
C VAL A 54 -10.00 7.57 -9.74
N THR A 55 -9.81 8.69 -9.05
CA THR A 55 -8.51 9.11 -8.53
C THR A 55 -8.28 8.58 -7.12
N ALA A 56 -7.03 8.66 -6.64
CA ALA A 56 -6.72 8.40 -5.23
C ALA A 56 -7.47 9.38 -4.29
N ASP A 57 -7.64 10.64 -4.71
CA ASP A 57 -8.43 11.63 -3.95
C ASP A 57 -9.92 11.22 -3.86
N ASP A 58 -10.49 10.67 -4.93
CA ASP A 58 -11.88 10.20 -4.93
C ASP A 58 -12.06 9.03 -3.95
N ILE A 59 -11.15 8.04 -3.98
CA ILE A 59 -11.15 6.93 -3.01
C ILE A 59 -10.99 7.44 -1.58
N ALA A 60 -10.05 8.35 -1.35
CA ALA A 60 -9.83 8.95 -0.04
C ALA A 60 -11.08 9.66 0.50
N ASN A 61 -11.74 10.46 -0.34
CA ASN A 61 -12.97 11.16 0.03
C ASN A 61 -14.12 10.18 0.31
N GLN A 62 -14.27 9.13 -0.50
CA GLN A 62 -15.28 8.08 -0.28
C GLN A 62 -15.05 7.34 1.05
N LEU A 63 -13.82 6.93 1.35
CA LEU A 63 -13.45 6.31 2.64
C LEU A 63 -13.75 7.25 3.81
N THR A 64 -13.38 8.51 3.70
CA THR A 64 -13.68 9.53 4.72
C THR A 64 -15.18 9.64 4.96
N GLU A 65 -15.99 9.78 3.91
CA GLU A 65 -17.45 9.84 4.05
C GLU A 65 -18.04 8.55 4.65
N HIS A 66 -17.51 7.39 4.25
CA HIS A 66 -17.94 6.09 4.76
C HIS A 66 -17.77 5.99 6.28
N LEU A 67 -16.65 6.50 6.80
CA LEU A 67 -16.31 6.40 8.21
C LEU A 67 -16.89 7.53 9.05
N ASP A 68 -16.98 8.74 8.51
CA ASP A 68 -17.65 9.88 9.17
C ASP A 68 -19.12 9.53 9.46
N LYS A 69 -19.82 8.91 8.50
CA LYS A 69 -21.21 8.42 8.68
C LYS A 69 -21.34 7.36 9.80
N ARG A 70 -20.24 6.71 10.17
CA ARG A 70 -20.15 5.68 11.21
C ARG A 70 -19.56 6.21 12.53
N GLY A 71 -19.35 7.53 12.63
CA GLY A 71 -18.90 8.19 13.85
C GLY A 71 -17.39 8.10 14.10
N PHE A 72 -16.59 7.72 13.09
CA PHE A 72 -15.15 7.86 13.20
C PHE A 72 -14.74 9.32 13.04
N THR A 73 -13.57 9.68 13.55
CA THR A 73 -13.00 11.03 13.40
C THR A 73 -11.63 11.00 12.76
N ALA A 74 -11.34 12.01 11.94
CA ALA A 74 -10.03 12.16 11.31
C ALA A 74 -8.95 12.45 12.36
N HIS A 75 -7.84 11.73 12.26
CA HIS A 75 -6.59 12.00 12.93
C HIS A 75 -5.61 12.67 11.96
N LYS A 76 -4.75 13.54 12.48
CA LYS A 76 -3.75 14.23 11.67
C LYS A 76 -2.63 13.24 11.28
N PRO A 77 -2.17 13.21 10.02
CA PRO A 77 -1.02 12.38 9.67
C PRO A 77 0.27 12.89 10.32
N GLU A 78 1.18 11.95 10.53
CA GLU A 78 2.55 12.24 10.90
C GLU A 78 3.31 12.91 9.74
N PRO A 79 4.33 13.73 10.04
CA PRO A 79 5.19 14.34 9.03
C PRO A 79 5.79 13.31 8.06
N PHE A 80 5.87 13.66 6.77
CA PHE A 80 6.37 12.73 5.76
C PHE A 80 7.90 12.56 5.81
N VAL A 81 8.65 13.64 6.04
CA VAL A 81 10.03 13.54 6.51
C VAL A 81 9.96 13.30 8.01
N THR A 82 10.77 12.41 8.58
CA THR A 82 10.60 12.08 10.02
C THR A 82 11.62 12.76 10.90
N GLY A 83 12.84 12.95 10.40
CA GLY A 83 14.00 13.42 11.17
C GLY A 83 14.76 12.29 11.88
N HIS A 84 14.40 11.02 11.69
CA HIS A 84 15.12 9.85 12.21
C HIS A 84 15.68 8.98 11.09
N ALA A 85 16.73 8.20 11.34
CA ALA A 85 17.44 7.46 10.28
C ALA A 85 16.64 6.31 9.65
N PHE A 86 15.69 5.70 10.38
CA PHE A 86 14.89 4.58 9.87
C PHE A 86 14.16 4.95 8.56
N ASN A 87 14.09 3.98 7.64
CA ASN A 87 13.51 4.14 6.30
C ASN A 87 14.07 5.37 5.54
N GLY A 88 15.37 5.61 5.70
CA GLY A 88 16.05 6.73 5.07
C GLY A 88 15.51 8.10 5.47
N GLY A 89 14.81 8.24 6.60
CA GLY A 89 14.21 9.50 7.06
C GLY A 89 12.86 9.85 6.45
N LEU A 90 12.21 8.90 5.79
CA LEU A 90 10.85 9.03 5.27
C LEU A 90 9.87 8.25 6.15
N GLN A 91 8.63 8.72 6.21
CA GLN A 91 7.57 8.05 6.94
C GLN A 91 7.24 6.72 6.27
N PHE A 92 7.45 5.63 7.03
CA PHE A 92 7.31 4.26 6.54
C PHE A 92 5.86 3.78 6.51
N ASP A 93 5.07 4.17 7.52
CA ASP A 93 3.72 3.67 7.76
C ASP A 93 2.90 4.65 8.62
N ASP A 94 1.65 4.31 8.96
CA ASP A 94 0.84 5.03 9.94
C ASP A 94 1.41 4.92 11.38
N ASN A 95 0.73 5.54 12.34
CA ASN A 95 1.13 5.51 13.74
C ASN A 95 0.07 4.85 14.62
N ILE A 96 0.00 3.52 14.52
CA ILE A 96 -0.95 2.68 15.27
C ILE A 96 -0.99 2.97 16.78
N THR A 97 0.11 3.40 17.41
CA THR A 97 0.15 3.70 18.86
C THR A 97 -0.37 5.10 19.22
N SER A 98 -0.49 6.00 18.25
CA SER A 98 -1.00 7.37 18.43
C SER A 98 -2.47 7.53 18.03
N ILE A 99 -2.98 6.61 17.21
CA ILE A 99 -4.32 6.66 16.67
C ILE A 99 -5.30 6.23 17.77
N ARG A 100 -6.26 7.11 18.08
CA ARG A 100 -7.26 6.84 19.12
C ARG A 100 -8.32 5.86 18.60
N PRO A 101 -9.02 5.14 19.48
CA PRO A 101 -10.16 4.33 19.05
C PRO A 101 -11.19 5.17 18.29
N ALA A 102 -11.83 4.58 17.27
CA ALA A 102 -12.80 5.24 16.39
C ALA A 102 -12.20 6.43 15.61
N THR A 103 -10.96 6.29 15.13
CA THR A 103 -10.34 7.30 14.27
C THR A 103 -9.78 6.69 13.00
N TYR A 104 -9.57 7.54 12.00
CA TYR A 104 -8.84 7.19 10.79
C TYR A 104 -7.78 8.23 10.46
N VAL A 105 -6.75 7.84 9.72
CA VAL A 105 -5.71 8.74 9.23
C VAL A 105 -5.41 8.46 7.76
N LEU A 106 -5.18 9.52 6.99
CA LEU A 106 -4.61 9.44 5.65
C LEU A 106 -3.13 9.79 5.75
N GLN A 107 -2.28 8.76 5.86
CA GLN A 107 -0.85 8.90 6.05
C GLN A 107 -0.11 8.77 4.71
N PRO A 108 0.55 9.83 4.22
CA PRO A 108 1.55 9.68 3.16
C PRO A 108 2.71 8.83 3.67
N ALA A 109 3.10 7.84 2.88
CA ALA A 109 4.18 6.92 3.18
C ALA A 109 5.03 6.64 1.94
N ALA A 110 6.28 6.25 2.18
CA ALA A 110 7.18 5.76 1.16
C ALA A 110 8.08 4.69 1.80
N ARG A 111 8.38 3.62 1.08
CA ARG A 111 9.26 2.56 1.56
C ARG A 111 10.49 2.53 0.70
N VAL A 112 11.65 2.81 1.29
CA VAL A 112 12.91 2.90 0.54
C VAL A 112 13.25 1.57 -0.14
N GLU A 113 12.96 0.46 0.52
CA GLU A 113 13.13 -0.89 -0.02
C GLU A 113 12.34 -1.16 -1.33
N ASP A 114 11.23 -0.45 -1.55
CA ASP A 114 10.41 -0.61 -2.76
C ASP A 114 11.12 -0.09 -4.01
N ALA A 115 12.17 0.73 -3.88
CA ALA A 115 12.99 1.19 -5.01
C ALA A 115 13.64 0.03 -5.79
N GLN A 116 13.89 -1.11 -5.13
CA GLN A 116 14.40 -2.33 -5.77
C GLN A 116 13.33 -3.01 -6.64
N LYS A 117 12.05 -2.80 -6.30
CA LYS A 117 10.87 -3.37 -6.97
C LYS A 117 10.15 -2.35 -7.87
N ARG A 118 10.78 -1.21 -8.19
CA ARG A 118 10.20 -0.12 -9.02
C ARG A 118 9.69 -0.50 -10.42
N HIS A 119 10.01 -1.70 -10.89
CA HIS A 119 9.54 -2.24 -12.17
C HIS A 119 8.26 -3.09 -12.02
N THR A 120 7.88 -3.44 -10.79
CA THR A 120 6.65 -4.14 -10.48
C THR A 120 5.48 -3.15 -10.52
N PRO A 121 4.46 -3.37 -11.36
CA PRO A 121 3.27 -2.52 -11.39
C PRO A 121 2.60 -2.44 -10.01
N GLY A 122 2.13 -1.25 -9.61
CA GLY A 122 1.53 -1.03 -8.29
C GLY A 122 2.52 -0.82 -7.12
N THR A 123 3.83 -0.96 -7.36
CA THR A 123 4.88 -0.48 -6.45
C THR A 123 5.14 1.00 -6.73
N LEU A 124 4.99 1.86 -5.72
CA LEU A 124 5.04 3.31 -5.87
C LEU A 124 6.13 3.95 -5.00
N PRO A 125 6.77 5.05 -5.46
CA PRO A 125 7.73 5.83 -4.67
C PRO A 125 7.08 6.60 -3.52
N ILE A 126 5.76 6.83 -3.61
CA ILE A 126 4.91 7.41 -2.58
C ILE A 126 3.53 6.80 -2.71
N PHE A 127 2.87 6.56 -1.58
CA PHE A 127 1.49 6.12 -1.52
C PHE A 127 0.84 6.67 -0.25
N THR A 128 -0.48 6.61 -0.19
CA THR A 128 -1.28 7.04 0.93
C THR A 128 -1.90 5.82 1.59
N LEU A 129 -1.60 5.64 2.86
CA LEU A 129 -2.27 4.68 3.72
C LEU A 129 -3.50 5.33 4.32
N PHE A 130 -4.65 4.75 4.08
CA PHE A 130 -5.85 5.06 4.85
C PHE A 130 -5.94 4.03 5.97
N ALA A 131 -5.51 4.42 7.18
CA ALA A 131 -5.51 3.53 8.33
C ALA A 131 -6.72 3.81 9.22
N ILE A 132 -7.41 2.75 9.64
CA ILE A 132 -8.57 2.79 10.52
C ILE A 132 -8.20 2.11 11.83
N MET A 133 -8.56 2.74 12.95
CA MET A 133 -8.49 2.12 14.27
C MET A 133 -9.89 1.94 14.85
N THR A 134 -10.27 0.70 15.16
CA THR A 134 -11.60 0.42 15.72
C THR A 134 -11.76 0.98 17.14
N ALA A 135 -13.01 1.30 17.50
CA ALA A 135 -13.37 1.87 18.80
C ALA A 135 -13.11 0.92 19.99
N THR A 136 -13.12 -0.39 19.72
CA THR A 136 -12.98 -1.44 20.72
C THR A 136 -12.25 -2.63 20.12
N ASP A 137 -11.72 -3.49 20.98
CA ASP A 137 -11.14 -4.80 20.64
C ASP A 137 -12.20 -5.79 20.12
N ALA A 138 -13.48 -5.42 20.17
CA ALA A 138 -14.58 -6.31 19.86
C ALA A 138 -14.75 -6.49 18.34
N LYS A 139 -14.21 -7.65 17.92
CA LYS A 139 -14.51 -8.46 16.73
C LYS A 139 -13.79 -8.01 15.46
N GLU A 140 -12.61 -8.58 15.28
CA GLU A 140 -11.90 -8.73 13.99
C GLU A 140 -12.87 -9.01 12.83
N THR A 141 -13.88 -9.85 13.04
CA THR A 141 -14.91 -10.15 12.05
C THR A 141 -15.76 -8.95 11.65
N ALA A 142 -16.17 -8.09 12.60
CA ALA A 142 -16.92 -6.87 12.30
C ALA A 142 -16.06 -5.83 11.57
N CYS A 143 -14.76 -5.79 11.88
CA CYS A 143 -13.83 -4.94 11.16
C CYS A 143 -13.65 -5.41 9.71
N ILE A 144 -13.49 -6.72 9.51
CA ILE A 144 -13.48 -7.35 8.19
C ILE A 144 -14.81 -7.08 7.46
N ASP A 145 -15.95 -7.13 8.14
CA ASP A 145 -17.23 -6.79 7.51
C ASP A 145 -17.28 -5.36 7.01
N ILE A 146 -16.86 -4.39 7.82
CA ILE A 146 -16.81 -2.98 7.41
C ILE A 146 -15.88 -2.82 6.21
N MET A 147 -14.67 -3.40 6.28
CA MET A 147 -13.68 -3.36 5.21
C MET A 147 -14.23 -3.97 3.92
N MET A 148 -14.74 -5.20 3.96
CA MET A 148 -15.21 -5.92 2.78
C MET A 148 -16.47 -5.29 2.19
N ASN A 149 -17.39 -4.80 3.02
CA ASN A 149 -18.57 -4.08 2.55
C ASN A 149 -18.18 -2.80 1.81
N TYR A 150 -17.21 -2.04 2.32
CA TYR A 150 -16.69 -0.88 1.61
C TYR A 150 -16.09 -1.27 0.25
N LEU A 151 -15.20 -2.26 0.23
CA LEU A 151 -14.53 -2.70 -1.00
C LEU A 151 -15.51 -3.22 -2.07
N GLN A 152 -16.54 -3.96 -1.67
CA GLN A 152 -17.47 -4.58 -2.61
C GLN A 152 -18.64 -3.66 -2.98
N ALA A 153 -19.23 -2.97 -2.01
CA ALA A 153 -20.45 -2.18 -2.25
C ALA A 153 -20.18 -0.74 -2.69
N GLU A 154 -19.07 -0.13 -2.25
CA GLU A 154 -18.76 1.27 -2.53
C GLU A 154 -17.66 1.41 -3.59
N VAL A 155 -16.56 0.66 -3.46
CA VAL A 155 -15.52 0.60 -4.51
C VAL A 155 -15.95 -0.30 -5.67
N GLY A 156 -16.88 -1.23 -5.47
CA GLY A 156 -17.40 -2.09 -6.54
C GLY A 156 -16.45 -3.22 -6.96
N LEU A 157 -15.53 -3.64 -6.09
CA LEU A 157 -14.58 -4.71 -6.40
C LEU A 157 -15.27 -6.08 -6.49
N ASP A 158 -15.03 -6.81 -7.58
CA ASP A 158 -15.49 -8.19 -7.74
C ASP A 158 -14.82 -9.13 -6.71
N PRO A 159 -15.58 -9.78 -5.82
CA PRO A 159 -15.02 -10.70 -4.82
C PRO A 159 -14.25 -11.87 -5.43
N LYS A 160 -14.56 -12.29 -6.66
CA LYS A 160 -13.84 -13.39 -7.35
C LYS A 160 -12.41 -13.04 -7.71
N ARG A 161 -12.05 -11.76 -7.62
CA ARG A 161 -10.70 -11.23 -7.90
C ARG A 161 -9.92 -10.94 -6.63
N LEU A 162 -10.54 -11.12 -5.45
CA LEU A 162 -9.93 -10.91 -4.13
C LEU A 162 -9.27 -12.20 -3.59
N SER A 163 -8.00 -12.12 -3.21
CA SER A 163 -7.27 -13.17 -2.49
C SER A 163 -6.82 -12.67 -1.12
N VAL A 164 -6.47 -13.60 -0.24
CA VAL A 164 -5.89 -13.29 1.06
C VAL A 164 -4.54 -13.99 1.18
N THR A 165 -3.51 -13.29 1.67
CA THR A 165 -2.27 -13.92 2.13
C THR A 165 -2.12 -13.76 3.63
N THR A 166 -1.89 -14.88 4.33
CA THR A 166 -1.77 -14.90 5.79
C THR A 166 -1.02 -16.15 6.26
N THR A 167 -1.04 -16.45 7.57
CA THR A 167 -0.54 -17.68 8.15
C THR A 167 -1.68 -18.51 8.75
N GLU A 168 -1.36 -19.72 9.21
CA GLU A 168 -2.30 -20.59 9.92
C GLU A 168 -2.94 -19.93 11.16
N ARG A 169 -2.33 -18.88 11.69
CA ARG A 169 -2.86 -18.14 12.84
C ARG A 169 -4.13 -17.34 12.55
N ALA A 170 -4.40 -17.02 11.28
CA ALA A 170 -5.64 -16.35 10.86
C ALA A 170 -6.78 -17.32 10.53
N ARG A 171 -6.62 -18.63 10.77
CA ARG A 171 -7.60 -19.66 10.37
C ARG A 171 -9.00 -19.41 10.93
N HIS A 172 -9.11 -18.77 12.11
CA HIS A 172 -10.41 -18.39 12.69
C HIS A 172 -11.18 -17.35 11.86
N LEU A 173 -10.52 -16.62 10.97
CA LEU A 173 -11.11 -15.61 10.09
C LEU A 173 -11.61 -16.19 8.75
N PHE A 174 -11.30 -17.45 8.41
CA PHE A 174 -11.61 -17.99 7.07
C PHE A 174 -13.11 -18.08 6.80
N ALA A 175 -13.92 -18.37 7.83
CA ALA A 175 -15.37 -18.34 7.70
C ALA A 175 -15.87 -16.92 7.36
N GLN A 176 -15.20 -15.88 7.86
CA GLN A 176 -15.52 -14.50 7.53
C GLN A 176 -15.15 -14.17 6.09
N PHE A 177 -13.97 -14.59 5.62
CA PHE A 177 -13.57 -14.41 4.22
C PHE A 177 -14.54 -15.13 3.26
N ALA A 178 -14.97 -16.34 3.62
CA ALA A 178 -15.95 -17.09 2.85
C ALA A 178 -17.32 -16.39 2.79
N ALA A 179 -17.75 -15.75 3.88
CA ALA A 179 -18.99 -14.96 3.90
C ALA A 179 -18.98 -13.78 2.91
N HIS A 180 -17.78 -13.30 2.57
CA HIS A 180 -17.54 -12.25 1.57
C HIS A 180 -17.13 -12.78 0.19
N GLY A 181 -17.31 -14.08 -0.07
CA GLY A 181 -17.08 -14.68 -1.37
C GLY A 181 -15.63 -15.06 -1.69
N ILE A 182 -14.72 -14.99 -0.71
CA ILE A 182 -13.34 -15.46 -0.88
C ILE A 182 -13.27 -16.94 -0.51
N SER A 183 -13.12 -17.78 -1.51
CA SER A 183 -12.99 -19.23 -1.34
C SER A 183 -11.64 -19.62 -0.76
N THR A 184 -11.55 -20.79 -0.13
CA THR A 184 -10.33 -21.24 0.56
C THR A 184 -9.13 -21.45 -0.37
N ASP A 185 -9.37 -21.76 -1.65
CA ASP A 185 -8.32 -21.84 -2.68
C ASP A 185 -7.72 -20.48 -3.06
N ARG A 186 -8.37 -19.37 -2.69
CA ARG A 186 -7.85 -18.00 -2.81
C ARG A 186 -7.20 -17.49 -1.51
N ILE A 187 -7.02 -18.36 -0.52
CA ILE A 187 -6.28 -18.05 0.71
C ILE A 187 -4.90 -18.69 0.62
N ARG A 188 -3.86 -17.87 0.52
CA ARG A 188 -2.46 -18.27 0.51
C ARG A 188 -1.92 -18.33 1.93
N ILE A 189 -1.49 -19.50 2.35
CA ILE A 189 -0.92 -19.73 3.68
C ILE A 189 0.60 -19.76 3.60
N ARG A 190 1.23 -18.81 4.27
CA ARG A 190 2.67 -18.73 4.47
C ARG A 190 3.07 -19.44 5.76
N ALA A 191 4.28 -20.00 5.78
CA ALA A 191 4.86 -20.54 7.00
C ALA A 191 5.07 -19.42 8.01
N TRP A 192 4.79 -19.69 9.29
CA TRP A 192 4.90 -18.69 10.35
C TRP A 192 6.33 -18.16 10.50
N GLU A 193 7.32 -19.04 10.43
CA GLU A 193 8.74 -18.70 10.54
C GLU A 193 9.20 -17.80 9.38
N GLU A 194 8.69 -18.04 8.17
CA GLU A 194 8.96 -17.21 7.00
C GLU A 194 8.34 -15.82 7.16
N ALA A 195 7.08 -15.75 7.60
CA ALA A 195 6.41 -14.49 7.86
C ALA A 195 7.17 -13.67 8.92
N GLN A 196 7.56 -14.30 10.03
CA GLN A 196 8.35 -13.66 11.10
C GLN A 196 9.72 -13.18 10.62
N ALA A 197 10.44 -14.00 9.86
CA ALA A 197 11.74 -13.62 9.33
C ALA A 197 11.65 -12.43 8.37
N SER A 198 10.56 -12.31 7.62
CA SER A 198 10.34 -11.18 6.71
C SER A 198 9.88 -9.90 7.42
N GLY A 199 9.02 -10.00 8.44
CA GLY A 199 8.46 -8.86 9.16
C GLY A 199 7.69 -7.85 8.31
N SER A 200 7.33 -8.21 7.07
CA SER A 200 6.86 -7.28 6.02
C SER A 200 5.34 -7.08 5.98
N GLY A 201 4.59 -7.79 6.83
CA GLY A 201 3.13 -7.92 6.71
C GLY A 201 2.72 -9.23 6.05
N SER A 202 1.47 -9.35 5.60
CA SER A 202 0.93 -10.57 4.98
C SER A 202 1.18 -11.83 5.83
N GLY A 203 0.94 -11.73 7.15
CA GLY A 203 1.18 -12.79 8.12
C GLY A 203 1.74 -12.27 9.45
N TYR A 204 2.78 -11.44 9.35
CA TYR A 204 3.42 -10.83 10.51
C TYR A 204 4.09 -9.50 10.13
N PHE A 205 3.69 -8.43 10.81
CA PHE A 205 4.22 -7.08 10.63
C PHE A 205 5.18 -6.72 11.76
N CYS A 206 6.47 -6.67 11.44
CA CYS A 206 7.55 -6.30 12.35
C CYS A 206 8.77 -5.79 11.56
N PRO A 207 8.67 -4.59 10.95
CA PRO A 207 9.76 -3.99 10.19
C PRO A 207 11.01 -3.79 11.07
N VAL A 208 12.12 -4.41 10.66
CA VAL A 208 13.39 -4.39 11.40
C VAL A 208 13.93 -2.96 11.52
N GLY A 209 14.32 -2.57 12.73
CA GLY A 209 14.89 -1.24 12.99
C GLY A 209 13.88 -0.10 13.07
N HIS A 210 12.57 -0.38 12.94
CA HIS A 210 11.54 0.63 13.14
C HIS A 210 11.62 1.16 14.59
N PRO A 211 11.71 2.48 14.83
CA PRO A 211 11.90 3.05 16.17
C PRO A 211 10.80 2.72 17.20
N ARG A 212 9.61 2.31 16.72
CA ARG A 212 8.47 1.94 17.57
C ARG A 212 8.37 0.43 17.80
N ALA A 213 9.18 -0.36 17.09
CA ALA A 213 9.17 -1.82 17.12
C ALA A 213 7.76 -2.45 17.11
N PRO A 214 6.89 -2.12 16.13
CA PRO A 214 5.60 -2.79 16.00
C PRO A 214 5.78 -4.28 15.77
N SER A 215 4.84 -5.09 16.26
CA SER A 215 4.91 -6.54 16.23
C SER A 215 3.50 -7.12 16.29
N PHE A 216 2.89 -7.32 15.13
CA PHE A 216 1.50 -7.75 15.01
C PHE A 216 1.36 -8.94 14.07
N GLU A 217 0.40 -9.81 14.35
CA GLU A 217 -0.08 -10.75 13.35
C GLU A 217 -0.87 -9.99 12.29
N SER A 218 -0.85 -10.46 11.05
CA SER A 218 -1.49 -9.75 9.97
C SER A 218 -1.99 -10.63 8.85
N PHE A 219 -2.87 -10.08 8.03
CA PHE A 219 -3.19 -10.62 6.72
C PHE A 219 -3.26 -9.48 5.72
N SER A 220 -2.93 -9.80 4.48
CA SER A 220 -3.15 -8.91 3.35
C SER A 220 -4.34 -9.36 2.53
N LEU A 221 -4.98 -8.41 1.87
CA LEU A 221 -5.99 -8.64 0.84
C LEU A 221 -5.45 -8.12 -0.47
N GLU A 222 -5.42 -8.98 -1.48
CA GLU A 222 -4.97 -8.62 -2.82
C GLU A 222 -6.11 -8.66 -3.84
N TYR A 223 -5.98 -7.82 -4.87
CA TYR A 223 -6.90 -7.77 -6.00
C TYR A 223 -6.15 -8.02 -7.30
N THR A 224 -6.58 -9.01 -8.08
CA THR A 224 -5.99 -9.32 -9.39
C THR A 224 -6.65 -8.48 -10.48
N LEU A 225 -5.88 -7.63 -11.17
CA LEU A 225 -6.26 -6.89 -12.38
C LEU A 225 -6.59 -7.84 -13.55
N SER A 226 -7.32 -7.38 -14.57
CA SER A 226 -7.73 -8.23 -15.70
C SER A 226 -6.53 -8.70 -16.55
N ASP A 227 -5.42 -7.97 -16.49
CA ASP A 227 -4.16 -8.35 -17.12
C ASP A 227 -3.32 -9.34 -16.29
N GLY A 228 -3.81 -9.73 -15.10
CA GLY A 228 -3.15 -10.64 -14.17
C GLY A 228 -2.23 -9.97 -13.15
N THR A 229 -2.07 -8.64 -13.19
CA THR A 229 -1.32 -7.90 -12.16
C THR A 229 -2.01 -8.05 -10.81
N GLU A 230 -1.27 -8.41 -9.76
CA GLU A 230 -1.81 -8.51 -8.41
C GLU A 230 -1.42 -7.29 -7.58
N LEU A 231 -2.40 -6.67 -6.92
CA LEU A 231 -2.21 -5.51 -6.06
C LEU A 231 -2.60 -5.86 -4.63
N GLU A 232 -1.68 -5.72 -3.67
CA GLU A 232 -2.04 -5.72 -2.25
C GLU A 232 -2.77 -4.41 -1.91
N ILE A 233 -4.08 -4.48 -1.72
CA ILE A 233 -4.95 -3.30 -1.53
C ILE A 233 -5.23 -3.01 -0.06
N VAL A 234 -5.12 -4.01 0.82
CA VAL A 234 -5.31 -3.87 2.27
C VAL A 234 -4.29 -4.70 3.02
N GLU A 235 -3.78 -4.15 4.13
CA GLU A 235 -3.15 -4.90 5.21
C GLU A 235 -4.01 -4.74 6.47
N CYS A 236 -4.29 -5.84 7.16
CA CYS A 236 -5.00 -5.84 8.43
C CYS A 236 -4.12 -6.42 9.52
N LEU A 237 -3.89 -5.63 10.57
CA LEU A 237 -3.18 -6.04 11.78
C LEU A 237 -4.21 -6.54 12.79
N TYR A 238 -4.05 -7.78 13.22
CA TYR A 238 -4.94 -8.45 14.17
C TYR A 238 -4.13 -9.06 15.32
N ALA A 239 -4.80 -9.34 16.43
CA ALA A 239 -4.11 -9.78 17.64
C ALA A 239 -4.93 -10.74 18.52
N GLY A 240 -5.96 -11.39 17.96
CA GLY A 240 -6.81 -12.31 18.70
C GLY A 240 -7.46 -11.63 19.91
N ALA A 241 -8.00 -10.43 19.70
CA ALA A 241 -8.61 -9.56 20.72
C ALA A 241 -7.66 -9.00 21.81
N ARG A 242 -6.34 -8.99 21.60
CA ARG A 242 -5.37 -8.38 22.54
C ARG A 242 -5.08 -6.91 22.24
N HIS A 243 -5.37 -6.48 21.02
CA HIS A 243 -5.19 -5.12 20.53
C HIS A 243 -6.38 -4.76 19.63
N PRO A 244 -6.73 -3.48 19.53
CA PRO A 244 -7.65 -3.01 18.51
C PRO A 244 -7.17 -3.42 17.12
N VAL A 245 -8.12 -3.66 16.23
CA VAL A 245 -7.82 -4.04 14.84
C VAL A 245 -7.47 -2.78 14.07
N ASN A 246 -6.38 -2.86 13.33
CA ASN A 246 -5.94 -1.79 12.44
C ASN A 246 -6.03 -2.29 11.00
N VAL A 247 -6.78 -1.56 10.17
CA VAL A 247 -6.96 -1.85 8.75
C VAL A 247 -6.39 -0.71 7.95
N CYS A 248 -5.45 -1.00 7.07
CA CYS A 248 -4.74 -0.04 6.25
C CYS A 248 -5.03 -0.30 4.78
N PHE A 249 -5.72 0.63 4.12
CA PHE A 249 -5.93 0.59 2.67
C PHE A 249 -4.82 1.36 1.94
N GLY A 250 -4.29 0.78 0.86
CA GLY A 250 -3.48 1.54 -0.10
C GLY A 250 -4.38 2.33 -1.04
N VAL A 251 -4.56 3.63 -0.82
CA VAL A 251 -5.54 4.46 -1.54
C VAL A 251 -5.29 4.45 -3.06
N GLU A 252 -4.04 4.61 -3.48
CA GLU A 252 -3.68 4.58 -4.90
C GLU A 252 -3.91 3.19 -5.51
N ARG A 253 -3.66 2.11 -4.75
CA ARG A 253 -3.90 0.74 -5.22
C ARG A 253 -5.38 0.41 -5.31
N LEU A 254 -6.23 0.98 -4.45
CA LEU A 254 -7.68 0.91 -4.59
C LEU A 254 -8.16 1.64 -5.85
N ALA A 255 -7.61 2.82 -6.14
CA ALA A 255 -7.91 3.52 -7.40
C ALA A 255 -7.46 2.69 -8.62
N MET A 256 -6.30 2.02 -8.54
CA MET A 256 -5.86 1.08 -9.58
C MET A 256 -6.80 -0.12 -9.73
N ALA A 257 -7.26 -0.70 -8.62
CA ALA A 257 -8.19 -1.82 -8.62
C ALA A 257 -9.55 -1.43 -9.23
N HIS A 258 -10.10 -0.28 -8.83
CA HIS A 258 -11.35 0.26 -9.39
C HIS A 258 -11.24 0.49 -10.89
N ASN A 259 -10.14 1.10 -11.35
CA ASN A 259 -9.94 1.41 -12.76
C ASN A 259 -9.43 0.23 -13.58
N ASP A 260 -9.21 -0.93 -12.96
CA ASP A 260 -8.60 -2.10 -13.56
C ASP A 260 -7.27 -1.79 -14.28
N ARG A 261 -6.44 -0.95 -13.66
CA ARG A 261 -5.24 -0.39 -14.28
C ARG A 261 -4.17 -0.05 -13.24
N ALA A 262 -3.01 -0.71 -13.34
CA ALA A 262 -1.88 -0.39 -12.49
C ALA A 262 -1.22 0.95 -12.89
N MET A 263 -0.77 1.71 -11.89
CA MET A 263 0.15 2.83 -12.08
C MET A 263 1.59 2.32 -12.04
N LEU A 264 2.47 3.05 -12.73
CA LEU A 264 3.90 2.79 -12.73
C LEU A 264 4.60 3.71 -11.73
N TRP A 265 5.74 3.25 -11.23
CA TRP A 265 6.63 4.05 -10.36
C TRP A 265 6.91 5.45 -10.91
N SER A 266 7.17 5.56 -12.22
CA SER A 266 7.47 6.82 -12.91
C SER A 266 6.33 7.83 -12.85
N ASP A 267 5.08 7.36 -12.79
CA ASP A 267 3.90 8.23 -12.79
C ASP A 267 3.80 9.02 -11.47
N MET A 268 4.31 8.43 -10.39
CA MET A 268 4.27 8.99 -9.03
C MET A 268 5.58 9.67 -8.60
N LEU A 269 6.65 9.60 -9.39
CA LEU A 269 7.93 10.24 -9.07
C LEU A 269 7.82 11.77 -8.87
N PRO A 270 7.10 12.53 -9.73
CA PRO A 270 6.89 13.95 -9.49
C PRO A 270 6.15 14.21 -8.18
N ALA A 271 5.21 13.32 -7.83
CA ALA A 271 4.44 13.43 -6.62
C ALA A 271 5.26 13.20 -5.36
N PHE A 272 6.08 12.14 -5.37
CA PHE A 272 7.04 11.86 -4.33
C PHE A 272 7.99 13.05 -4.12
N LYS A 273 8.61 13.54 -5.20
CA LYS A 273 9.57 14.64 -5.14
C LYS A 273 8.98 15.87 -4.46
N LYS A 274 7.79 16.29 -4.92
CA LYS A 274 7.09 17.45 -4.38
C LYS A 274 6.76 17.27 -2.90
N ALA A 275 6.22 16.11 -2.50
CA ALA A 275 5.82 15.85 -1.12
C ALA A 275 7.00 15.91 -0.15
N VAL A 276 8.15 15.31 -0.51
CA VAL A 276 9.35 15.37 0.35
C VAL A 276 9.91 16.78 0.44
N GLU A 277 10.04 17.49 -0.69
CA GLU A 277 10.61 18.84 -0.72
C GLU A 277 9.77 19.85 0.05
N GLU A 278 8.44 19.77 -0.07
CA GLU A 278 7.53 20.66 0.65
C GLU A 278 7.51 20.38 2.15
N ASP A 279 7.47 19.11 2.58
CA ASP A 279 7.50 18.75 4.01
C ASP A 279 8.85 19.10 4.66
N ALA A 280 9.97 18.79 4.00
CA ALA A 280 11.30 19.15 4.47
C ALA A 280 11.44 20.68 4.64
N LYS A 281 11.00 21.46 3.64
CA LYS A 281 11.03 22.92 3.67
C LYS A 281 10.14 23.48 4.79
N ALA A 282 8.91 22.99 4.92
CA ALA A 282 7.98 23.43 5.96
C ALA A 282 8.52 23.20 7.37
N ARG A 283 9.39 22.20 7.55
CA ARG A 283 9.95 21.81 8.83
C ARG A 283 11.39 22.29 9.06
N GLY A 284 11.99 22.98 8.09
CA GLY A 284 13.37 23.44 8.18
C GLY A 284 14.40 22.30 8.26
N LEU A 285 14.10 21.15 7.63
CA LEU A 285 14.98 19.99 7.59
C LEU A 285 15.66 19.86 6.23
N ALA A 286 16.81 19.18 6.21
CA ALA A 286 17.45 18.77 4.96
C ALA A 286 16.64 17.65 4.28
N LEU A 287 16.82 17.49 2.97
CA LEU A 287 16.26 16.34 2.25
C LEU A 287 16.89 15.05 2.78
N PRO A 288 16.08 14.05 3.19
CA PRO A 288 16.59 12.88 3.89
C PRO A 288 17.20 11.85 2.92
N PRO A 289 18.10 10.94 3.36
CA PRO A 289 18.76 9.97 2.48
C PRO A 289 17.82 9.17 1.57
N GLY A 290 16.65 8.78 2.07
CA GLY A 290 15.63 8.03 1.32
C GLY A 290 15.08 8.79 0.10
N TYR A 291 15.13 10.13 0.10
CA TYR A 291 14.81 10.95 -1.07
C TYR A 291 15.70 10.60 -2.27
N TYR A 292 17.01 10.57 -2.03
CA TYR A 292 17.99 10.31 -3.08
C TYR A 292 17.94 8.86 -3.55
N GLU A 293 17.73 7.92 -2.62
CA GLU A 293 17.64 6.49 -2.92
C GLU A 293 16.42 6.16 -3.79
N ILE A 294 15.24 6.67 -3.45
CA ILE A 294 14.00 6.46 -4.23
C ILE A 294 14.11 7.10 -5.63
N LEU A 295 14.77 8.26 -5.74
CA LEU A 295 15.03 8.90 -7.03
C LEU A 295 16.13 8.22 -7.85
N GLY A 296 16.89 7.29 -7.26
CA GLY A 296 18.03 6.65 -7.92
C GLY A 296 19.16 7.62 -8.25
N ILE A 297 19.29 8.70 -7.48
CA ILE A 297 20.34 9.70 -7.64
C ILE A 297 21.37 9.54 -6.52
N SER A 298 22.66 9.60 -6.85
CA SER A 298 23.69 9.73 -5.82
C SER A 298 23.48 11.09 -5.14
N PRO A 299 23.56 11.18 -3.80
CA PRO A 299 23.74 12.48 -3.17
C PRO A 299 24.96 13.10 -3.86
N ALA A 300 24.78 14.23 -4.55
CA ALA A 300 25.94 15.05 -4.87
C ALA A 300 26.63 15.29 -3.52
N LYS A 301 27.93 15.00 -3.43
CA LYS A 301 28.71 15.34 -2.24
C LYS A 301 28.49 16.84 -2.00
N ALA A 302 27.59 17.16 -1.07
CA ALA A 302 27.32 18.52 -0.65
C ALA A 302 28.56 19.08 0.05
#